data_AF-A0A166S2A7-F1
#
_entry.id   AF-A0A166S2A7-F1
#
_cell.length_a   1.000
_cell.length_b   1.000
_cell.length_c   1.000
_cell.angle_alpha   90.00
_cell.angle_beta   90.00
_cell.angle_gamma   90.00
#
_symmetry.space_group_name_H-M   'P 1'
#
loop_
_entity.id
_entity.type
_entity.pdbx_description
1 polymer ?
#
loop_
_entity_poly.entity_id
_entity_poly.type
_entity_poly.pdbx_seq_one_letter_code
_entity_poly.pdbx_strand_id
1 'polypeptide(L)'
;MVTVAPDHLVEEQHFDDVAAGSGLGGSFLADQLSGFIAHERMSLNLLRTLHARTDNPALRSRYAKLEGETLQAVATWEQLIRELGGNPQYASPAGRATESLDNKLVEALLLSGSADPMTFEQAGLQTFLTGANQCAANAALLAALAEEADDGAARQAMTSAADTLSRTALEHADWATGMLTKMTVAQAKHPTVRKIGQAAEKAVDAVRNAVTPG
;
A
#
# COMPACT_ATOMS: atom_id res chain seq x y z
N MET A 1 -2.90 13.02 27.15
CA MET A 1 -2.27 14.15 26.44
C MET A 1 -0.94 13.65 25.92
N VAL A 2 -0.80 13.51 24.60
CA VAL A 2 0.46 13.10 23.98
C VAL A 2 1.31 14.36 23.82
N THR A 3 2.43 14.44 24.53
CA THR A 3 3.42 15.50 24.34
C THR A 3 4.26 15.21 23.11
N VAL A 4 4.15 16.07 22.10
CA VAL A 4 4.96 16.02 20.87
C VAL A 4 6.22 16.86 21.09
N ALA A 5 7.38 16.36 20.66
CA ALA A 5 8.62 17.14 20.74
C ALA A 5 8.49 18.39 19.82
N PRO A 6 9.06 19.55 20.20
CA PRO A 6 8.92 20.80 19.43
C PRO A 6 9.29 20.64 17.95
N ASP A 7 10.30 19.83 17.66
CA ASP A 7 10.85 19.56 16.33
C ASP A 7 9.90 18.75 15.42
N HIS A 8 8.85 18.17 16.01
CA HIS A 8 7.80 17.42 15.30
C HIS A 8 6.45 18.15 15.29
N LEU A 9 6.39 19.34 15.89
CA LEU A 9 5.20 20.18 15.92
C LEU A 9 5.03 20.82 14.53
N VAL A 10 3.85 20.66 13.93
CA VAL A 10 3.51 21.33 12.68
C VAL A 10 2.56 22.48 12.98
N GLU A 11 2.88 23.68 12.49
CA GLU A 11 2.01 24.85 12.63
C GLU A 11 0.83 24.76 11.65
N GLU A 12 -0.33 24.35 12.14
CA GLU A 12 -1.57 24.11 11.37
C GLU A 12 -2.06 25.32 10.56
N GLN A 13 -1.71 26.54 10.98
CA GLN A 13 -2.16 27.82 10.39
C GLN A 13 -1.77 28.01 8.92
N HIS A 14 -0.81 27.24 8.40
CA HIS A 14 -0.40 27.32 6.98
C HIS A 14 -1.34 26.58 6.02
N PHE A 15 -2.32 25.82 6.54
CA PHE A 15 -3.19 24.96 5.73
C PHE A 15 -4.68 25.29 5.86
N ASP A 16 -5.04 26.38 6.54
CA ASP A 16 -6.45 26.78 6.72
C ASP A 16 -7.15 27.08 5.39
N ASP A 17 -6.41 27.53 4.38
CA ASP A 17 -6.92 27.84 3.04
C ASP A 17 -7.03 26.61 2.13
N VAL A 18 -6.62 25.41 2.57
CA VAL A 18 -6.78 24.19 1.77
C VAL A 18 -8.27 23.89 1.59
N ALA A 19 -8.68 23.69 0.35
CA ALA A 19 -10.07 23.55 -0.06
C ALA A 19 -10.95 24.75 0.38
N ALA A 20 -10.42 25.98 0.32
CA ALA A 20 -11.14 27.19 0.66
C ALA A 20 -12.54 27.26 0.00
N GLY A 21 -13.55 27.58 0.81
CA GLY A 21 -14.95 27.66 0.36
C GLY A 21 -15.67 26.32 0.23
N SER A 22 -15.07 25.20 0.66
CA SER A 22 -15.71 23.88 0.68
C SER A 22 -16.53 23.58 1.95
N GLY A 23 -16.45 24.44 2.97
CA GLY A 23 -17.04 24.17 4.29
C GLY A 23 -16.26 23.15 5.14
N LEU A 24 -15.21 22.53 4.60
CA LEU A 24 -14.34 21.59 5.31
C LEU A 24 -13.20 22.31 6.06
N GLY A 25 -12.68 21.67 7.11
CA GLY A 25 -11.49 22.16 7.83
C GLY A 25 -10.21 21.92 7.03
N GLY A 26 -9.65 22.98 6.43
CA GLY A 26 -8.49 22.89 5.53
C GLY A 26 -7.26 22.23 6.14
N SER A 27 -6.90 22.60 7.37
CA SER A 27 -5.75 22.02 8.09
C SER A 27 -5.91 20.52 8.36
N PHE A 28 -7.10 20.10 8.77
CA PHE A 28 -7.44 18.67 8.93
C PHE A 28 -7.39 17.93 7.59
N LEU A 29 -7.94 18.53 6.54
CA LEU A 29 -7.95 17.91 5.21
C LEU A 29 -6.53 17.76 4.66
N ALA A 30 -5.66 18.75 4.85
CA ALA A 30 -4.25 18.67 4.45
C ALA A 30 -3.51 17.55 5.19
N ASP A 31 -3.77 17.36 6.48
CA ASP A 31 -3.21 16.26 7.28
C ASP A 31 -3.69 14.90 6.76
N GLN A 32 -5.00 14.73 6.51
CA GLN A 32 -5.56 13.49 5.97
C GLN A 32 -5.04 13.15 4.57
N LEU A 33 -4.99 14.13 3.66
CA LEU A 33 -4.48 13.92 2.30
C LEU A 33 -2.99 13.57 2.30
N SER A 34 -2.20 14.13 3.23
CA SER A 34 -0.81 13.73 3.45
C SER A 34 -0.72 12.25 3.88
N GLY A 35 -1.62 11.80 4.77
CA GLY A 35 -1.80 10.39 5.11
C GLY A 35 -2.09 9.50 3.90
N PHE A 36 -3.06 9.88 3.07
CA PHE A 36 -3.47 9.06 1.93
C PHE A 36 -2.38 8.93 0.86
N ILE A 37 -1.72 10.04 0.49
CA ILE A 37 -0.65 10.00 -0.52
C ILE A 37 0.61 9.29 0.01
N ALA A 38 0.91 9.41 1.30
CA ALA A 38 2.00 8.65 1.92
C ALA A 38 1.79 7.15 1.75
N HIS A 39 0.56 6.67 2.00
CA HIS A 39 0.21 5.27 1.80
C HIS A 39 0.42 4.79 0.36
N GLU A 40 -0.04 5.57 -0.61
CA GLU A 40 0.09 5.23 -2.03
C GLU A 40 1.57 5.16 -2.45
N ARG A 41 2.40 6.11 -1.97
CA ARG A 41 3.84 6.12 -2.21
C ARG A 41 4.54 4.93 -1.57
N MET A 42 4.14 4.53 -0.36
CA MET A 42 4.70 3.35 0.30
C MET A 42 4.31 2.05 -0.40
N SER A 43 3.10 1.97 -0.96
CA SER A 43 2.66 0.85 -1.79
C SER A 43 3.56 0.63 -3.03
N LEU A 44 4.15 1.69 -3.61
CA LEU A 44 5.15 1.54 -4.67
C LEU A 44 6.41 0.81 -4.19
N ASN A 45 6.90 1.13 -3.00
CA ASN A 45 8.09 0.48 -2.44
C ASN A 45 7.82 -0.99 -2.14
N LEU A 46 6.62 -1.31 -1.65
CA LEU A 46 6.17 -2.68 -1.49
C LEU A 46 6.15 -3.43 -2.82
N LEU A 47 5.50 -2.87 -3.86
CA LEU A 47 5.41 -3.50 -5.17
C LEU A 47 6.77 -3.75 -5.81
N ARG A 48 7.71 -2.81 -5.69
CA ARG A 48 9.10 -2.99 -6.13
C ARG A 48 9.79 -4.13 -5.39
N THR A 49 9.57 -4.25 -4.09
CA THR A 49 10.11 -5.35 -3.27
C THR A 49 9.54 -6.69 -3.72
N LEU A 50 8.22 -6.78 -3.91
CA LEU A 50 7.54 -7.98 -4.38
C LEU A 50 7.99 -8.36 -5.79
N HIS A 51 8.06 -7.39 -6.70
CA HIS A 51 8.53 -7.57 -8.07
C HIS A 51 9.97 -8.11 -8.12
N ALA A 52 10.87 -7.56 -7.29
CA ALA A 52 12.27 -7.96 -7.26
C ALA A 52 12.50 -9.35 -6.64
N ARG A 53 11.65 -9.77 -5.69
CA ARG A 53 11.87 -10.97 -4.87
C ARG A 53 11.00 -12.16 -5.21
N THR A 54 9.92 -11.98 -5.97
CA THR A 54 9.08 -13.10 -6.40
C THR A 54 9.83 -14.02 -7.35
N ASP A 55 9.71 -15.33 -7.14
CA ASP A 55 10.21 -16.36 -8.06
C ASP A 55 9.17 -16.73 -9.12
N ASN A 56 7.93 -16.31 -8.93
CA ASN A 56 6.83 -16.60 -9.84
C ASN A 56 6.77 -15.58 -10.99
N PRO A 57 7.06 -15.98 -12.25
CA PRO A 57 7.10 -15.04 -13.38
C PRO A 57 5.75 -14.37 -13.69
N ALA A 58 4.64 -15.06 -13.39
CA ALA A 58 3.31 -14.48 -13.58
C ALA A 58 3.01 -13.40 -12.54
N LEU A 59 3.41 -13.62 -11.28
CA LEU A 59 3.31 -12.60 -10.23
C LEU A 59 4.25 -11.43 -10.49
N ARG A 60 5.48 -11.70 -10.93
CA ARG A 60 6.46 -10.68 -11.34
C ARG A 60 5.88 -9.70 -12.35
N SER A 61 5.32 -10.23 -13.45
CA SER A 61 4.69 -9.42 -14.50
C SER A 61 3.50 -8.62 -13.97
N ARG A 62 2.69 -9.22 -13.10
CA ARG A 62 1.54 -8.52 -12.52
C ARG A 62 1.95 -7.42 -11.54
N TYR A 63 2.96 -7.64 -10.70
CA TYR A 63 3.49 -6.59 -9.81
C TYR A 63 4.05 -5.40 -10.59
N ALA A 64 4.74 -5.63 -11.72
CA ALA A 64 5.19 -4.55 -12.59
C ALA A 64 4.03 -3.73 -13.18
N LYS A 65 2.93 -4.39 -13.57
CA LYS A 65 1.71 -3.68 -14.02
C LYS A 65 1.06 -2.89 -12.88
N LEU A 66 0.96 -3.48 -11.70
CA LEU A 66 0.43 -2.81 -10.50
C LEU A 66 1.28 -1.60 -10.13
N GLU A 67 2.61 -1.67 -10.25
CA GLU A 67 3.50 -0.51 -10.00
C GLU A 67 3.15 0.67 -10.91
N GLY A 68 2.88 0.40 -12.20
CA GLY A 68 2.41 1.44 -13.13
C GLY A 68 1.05 2.04 -12.75
N GLU A 69 0.11 1.21 -12.29
CA GLU A 69 -1.22 1.66 -11.83
C GLU A 69 -1.12 2.50 -10.54
N THR A 70 -0.30 2.07 -9.57
CA THR A 70 -0.03 2.82 -8.33
C THR A 70 0.70 4.14 -8.61
N LEU A 71 1.61 4.20 -9.60
CA LEU A 71 2.24 5.46 -10.00
C LEU A 71 1.21 6.47 -10.52
N GLN A 72 0.19 6.00 -11.24
CA GLN A 72 -0.91 6.85 -11.70
C GLN A 72 -1.77 7.31 -10.52
N ALA A 73 -2.05 6.44 -9.55
CA ALA A 73 -2.77 6.81 -8.33
C ALA A 73 -2.03 7.88 -7.51
N VAL A 74 -0.70 7.77 -7.36
CA VAL A 74 0.12 8.83 -6.74
C VAL A 74 -0.04 10.15 -7.51
N ALA A 75 0.02 10.12 -8.84
CA ALA A 75 -0.17 11.33 -9.65
C ALA A 75 -1.55 11.96 -9.45
N THR A 76 -2.61 11.15 -9.34
CA THR A 76 -3.96 11.63 -9.03
C THR A 76 -4.02 12.30 -7.65
N TRP A 77 -3.43 11.70 -6.62
CA TRP A 77 -3.35 12.31 -5.29
C TRP A 77 -2.57 13.63 -5.30
N GLU A 78 -1.43 13.68 -5.99
CA GLU A 78 -0.64 14.91 -6.10
C GLU A 78 -1.40 16.03 -6.81
N GLN A 79 -2.12 15.68 -7.88
CA GLN A 79 -2.92 16.64 -8.62
C GLN A 79 -4.06 17.17 -7.76
N LEU A 80 -4.81 16.29 -7.08
CA LEU A 80 -5.86 16.68 -6.16
C LEU A 80 -5.34 17.63 -5.08
N ILE A 81 -4.22 17.30 -4.43
CA ILE A 81 -3.66 18.15 -3.36
C ILE A 81 -3.33 19.55 -3.90
N ARG A 82 -2.77 19.66 -5.11
CA ARG A 82 -2.49 20.96 -5.75
C ARG A 82 -3.77 21.72 -6.08
N GLU A 83 -4.79 21.05 -6.61
CA GLU A 83 -6.09 21.66 -6.95
C GLU A 83 -6.82 22.20 -5.72
N LEU A 84 -6.65 21.56 -4.58
CA LEU A 84 -7.16 22.03 -3.29
C LEU A 84 -6.28 23.12 -2.66
N GLY A 85 -5.21 23.57 -3.30
CA GLY A 85 -4.30 24.59 -2.79
C GLY A 85 -3.28 24.10 -1.76
N GLY A 86 -3.13 22.77 -1.60
CA GLY A 86 -2.17 22.16 -0.69
C GLY A 86 -0.79 21.88 -1.31
N ASN A 87 0.10 21.30 -0.50
CA ASN A 87 1.44 20.88 -0.92
C ASN A 87 1.55 19.33 -0.90
N PRO A 88 1.74 18.65 -2.05
CA PRO A 88 1.89 17.19 -2.09
C PRO A 88 3.16 16.63 -1.41
N GLN A 89 4.10 17.51 -1.05
CA GLN A 89 5.31 17.17 -0.30
C GLN A 89 5.18 17.48 1.20
N TYR A 90 4.00 17.93 1.64
CA TYR A 90 3.74 18.11 3.05
C TYR A 90 3.72 16.75 3.75
N ALA A 91 4.66 16.57 4.69
CA ALA A 91 4.77 15.38 5.54
C ALA A 91 4.16 15.68 6.92
N SER A 92 2.85 15.52 7.02
CA SER A 92 2.07 15.83 8.22
C SER A 92 2.23 14.78 9.32
N PRO A 93 1.73 15.01 10.55
CA PRO A 93 1.66 13.97 11.58
C PRO A 93 0.93 12.70 11.11
N ALA A 94 -0.22 12.83 10.43
CA ALA A 94 -0.91 11.67 9.86
C ALA A 94 -0.10 10.99 8.74
N GLY A 95 0.51 11.77 7.84
CA GLY A 95 1.45 11.26 6.82
C GLY A 95 2.55 10.39 7.42
N ARG A 96 3.27 10.90 8.43
CA ARG A 96 4.35 10.16 9.10
C ARG A 96 3.85 8.93 9.86
N ALA A 97 2.68 9.00 10.49
CA ALA A 97 2.07 7.86 11.14
C ALA A 97 1.74 6.75 10.13
N THR A 98 1.18 7.10 8.98
CA THR A 98 0.90 6.18 7.88
C THR A 98 2.18 5.57 7.33
N GLU A 99 3.22 6.36 7.05
CA GLU A 99 4.53 5.83 6.61
C GLU A 99 5.08 4.81 7.62
N SER A 100 4.95 5.08 8.93
CA SER A 100 5.37 4.14 9.96
C SER A 100 4.56 2.84 9.96
N LEU A 101 3.26 2.89 9.72
CA LEU A 101 2.40 1.70 9.61
C LEU A 101 2.78 0.86 8.39
N ASP A 102 2.98 1.51 7.25
CA ASP A 102 3.36 0.82 6.01
C ASP A 102 4.78 0.25 6.08
N ASN A 103 5.71 0.92 6.77
CA ASN A 103 7.02 0.36 7.06
C ASN A 103 6.90 -0.95 7.85
N LYS A 104 6.01 -1.02 8.84
CA LYS A 104 5.78 -2.25 9.61
C LYS A 104 5.15 -3.36 8.77
N LEU A 105 4.29 -2.99 7.82
CA LEU A 105 3.74 -3.92 6.85
C LEU A 105 4.85 -4.53 5.96
N VAL A 106 5.78 -3.71 5.46
CA VAL A 106 6.94 -4.19 4.68
C VAL A 106 7.91 -5.01 5.56
N GLU A 107 8.20 -4.58 6.79
CA GLU A 107 9.01 -5.35 7.72
C GLU A 107 8.42 -6.75 7.98
N ALA A 108 7.09 -6.86 8.15
CA ALA A 108 6.42 -8.13 8.33
C ALA A 108 6.60 -9.07 7.13
N LEU A 109 6.56 -8.54 5.91
CA LEU A 109 6.92 -9.29 4.69
C LEU A 109 8.39 -9.75 4.75
N LEU A 110 9.33 -8.89 5.14
CA LEU A 110 10.75 -9.23 5.17
C LEU A 110 11.07 -10.32 6.22
N LEU A 111 10.33 -10.37 7.32
CA LEU A 111 10.44 -11.43 8.35
C LEU A 111 10.08 -12.83 7.81
N SER A 112 9.39 -12.93 6.67
CA SER A 112 9.21 -14.21 5.96
C SER A 112 10.51 -14.74 5.32
N GLY A 113 11.64 -14.03 5.45
CA GLY A 113 12.91 -14.28 4.75
C GLY A 113 13.59 -15.64 4.97
N SER A 114 13.09 -16.51 5.86
CA SER A 114 13.53 -17.92 5.99
C SER A 114 12.47 -18.92 5.54
N ALA A 115 11.38 -18.47 4.94
CA ALA A 115 10.28 -19.32 4.52
C ALA A 115 10.52 -19.84 3.10
N ASP A 116 9.99 -21.03 2.81
CA ASP A 116 10.03 -21.58 1.46
C ASP A 116 9.40 -20.60 0.45
N PRO A 117 9.77 -20.65 -0.85
CA PRO A 117 9.33 -19.67 -1.84
C PRO A 117 7.81 -19.46 -1.86
N MET A 118 7.04 -20.52 -1.58
CA MET A 118 5.60 -20.45 -1.59
C MET A 118 5.01 -19.70 -0.39
N THR A 119 5.64 -19.80 0.78
CA THR A 119 5.29 -18.96 1.95
C THR A 119 5.62 -17.49 1.67
N PHE A 120 6.73 -17.18 1.00
CA PHE A 120 7.05 -15.80 0.59
C PHE A 120 5.97 -15.22 -0.33
N GLU A 121 5.52 -15.98 -1.34
CA GLU A 121 4.47 -15.50 -2.25
C GLU A 121 3.13 -15.27 -1.55
N GLN A 122 2.75 -16.13 -0.59
CA GLN A 122 1.54 -15.93 0.20
C GLN A 122 1.65 -14.70 1.11
N ALA A 123 2.78 -14.54 1.79
CA ALA A 123 3.03 -13.35 2.61
C ALA A 123 3.01 -12.08 1.76
N GLY A 124 3.58 -12.13 0.55
CA GLY A 124 3.57 -11.02 -0.40
C GLY A 124 2.17 -10.63 -0.85
N LEU A 125 1.34 -11.61 -1.23
CA LEU A 125 -0.05 -11.37 -1.61
C LEU A 125 -0.92 -10.87 -0.45
N GLN A 126 -0.72 -11.39 0.77
CA GLN A 126 -1.40 -10.90 1.96
C GLN A 126 -1.02 -9.46 2.27
N THR A 127 0.27 -9.16 2.21
CA THR A 127 0.81 -7.83 2.44
C THR A 127 0.25 -6.83 1.42
N PHE A 128 0.26 -7.21 0.14
CA PHE A 128 -0.33 -6.38 -0.93
C PHE A 128 -1.84 -6.21 -0.77
N LEU A 129 -2.58 -7.26 -0.40
CA LEU A 129 -4.02 -7.17 -0.14
C LEU A 129 -4.33 -6.20 1.01
N THR A 130 -3.56 -6.24 2.09
CA THR A 130 -3.71 -5.28 3.19
C THR A 130 -3.53 -3.84 2.71
N GLY A 131 -2.49 -3.56 1.93
CA GLY A 131 -2.29 -2.24 1.32
C GLY A 131 -3.43 -1.85 0.38
N ALA A 132 -3.82 -2.74 -0.54
CA ALA A 132 -4.91 -2.48 -1.49
C ALA A 132 -6.26 -2.17 -0.80
N ASN A 133 -6.57 -2.85 0.30
CA ASN A 133 -7.75 -2.55 1.11
C ASN A 133 -7.67 -1.16 1.76
N GLN A 134 -6.48 -0.73 2.19
CA GLN A 134 -6.28 0.61 2.73
C GLN A 134 -6.38 1.69 1.64
N CYS A 135 -5.87 1.45 0.42
CA CYS A 135 -6.12 2.32 -0.74
C CYS A 135 -7.63 2.47 -1.01
N ALA A 136 -8.38 1.37 -0.99
CA ALA A 136 -9.83 1.40 -1.19
C ALA A 136 -10.55 2.18 -0.08
N ALA A 137 -10.14 2.00 1.17
CA ALA A 137 -10.66 2.77 2.30
C ALA A 137 -10.36 4.27 2.18
N ASN A 138 -9.14 4.65 1.78
CA ASN A 138 -8.76 6.05 1.58
C ASN A 138 -9.58 6.70 0.44
N ALA A 139 -9.80 5.98 -0.66
CA ALA A 139 -10.63 6.46 -1.76
C ALA A 139 -12.10 6.64 -1.35
N ALA A 140 -12.63 5.72 -0.54
CA ALA A 140 -13.98 5.84 0.01
C ALA A 140 -14.12 7.01 1.00
N LEU A 141 -13.10 7.25 1.84
CA LEU A 141 -13.06 8.42 2.72
C LEU A 141 -13.01 9.73 1.93
N LEU A 142 -12.24 9.78 0.84
CA LEU A 142 -12.23 10.94 -0.06
C LEU A 142 -13.61 11.18 -0.69
N ALA A 143 -14.31 10.12 -1.12
CA ALA A 143 -15.67 10.24 -1.64
C ALA A 143 -16.62 10.84 -0.60
N ALA A 144 -16.57 10.34 0.65
CA ALA A 144 -17.38 10.87 1.74
C ALA A 144 -17.06 12.34 2.06
N LEU A 145 -15.78 12.73 2.03
CA LEU A 145 -15.38 14.14 2.18
C LEU A 145 -15.93 15.01 1.04
N ALA A 146 -15.99 14.49 -0.18
CA ALA A 146 -16.58 15.18 -1.32
C ALA A 146 -18.10 15.34 -1.20
N GLU A 147 -18.78 14.36 -0.60
CA GLU A 147 -20.23 14.42 -0.37
C GLU A 147 -20.62 15.52 0.64
N GLU A 148 -19.81 15.69 1.69
CA GLU A 148 -20.03 16.69 2.75
C GLU A 148 -19.54 18.09 2.38
N ALA A 149 -18.79 18.24 1.28
CA ALA A 149 -18.31 19.54 0.83
C ALA A 149 -19.43 20.39 0.22
N ASP A 150 -19.35 21.70 0.46
CA ASP A 150 -20.16 22.70 -0.23
C ASP A 150 -19.94 22.62 -1.76
N ASP A 151 -20.96 23.01 -2.53
CA ASP A 151 -20.87 23.03 -3.99
C ASP A 151 -19.76 23.98 -4.46
N GLY A 152 -18.80 23.44 -5.21
CA GLY A 152 -17.67 24.24 -5.69
C GLY A 152 -16.57 23.40 -6.33
N ALA A 153 -15.46 24.07 -6.64
CA ALA A 153 -14.31 23.45 -7.30
C ALA A 153 -13.68 22.35 -6.44
N ALA A 154 -13.58 22.54 -5.12
CA ALA A 154 -13.03 21.55 -4.21
C ALA A 154 -13.83 20.24 -4.19
N ARG A 155 -15.16 20.34 -4.12
CA ARG A 155 -16.06 19.18 -4.22
C ARG A 155 -15.85 18.43 -5.54
N GLN A 156 -15.84 19.15 -6.66
CA GLN A 156 -15.65 18.55 -7.98
C GLN A 156 -14.30 17.83 -8.11
N ALA A 157 -13.23 18.44 -7.62
CA ALA A 157 -11.88 17.86 -7.62
C ALA A 157 -11.85 16.56 -6.78
N MET A 158 -12.37 16.60 -5.55
CA MET A 158 -12.42 15.42 -4.68
C MET A 158 -13.27 14.30 -5.27
N THR A 159 -14.45 14.60 -5.82
CA THR A 159 -15.31 13.61 -6.50
C THR A 159 -14.59 12.97 -7.67
N SER A 160 -13.96 13.77 -8.55
CA SER A 160 -13.26 13.25 -9.72
C SER A 160 -12.07 12.36 -9.35
N ALA A 161 -11.30 12.76 -8.33
CA ALA A 161 -10.20 11.96 -7.82
C ALA A 161 -10.70 10.66 -7.16
N ALA A 162 -11.75 10.72 -6.34
CA ALA A 162 -12.36 9.55 -5.70
C ALA A 162 -12.86 8.53 -6.71
N ASP A 163 -13.55 8.96 -7.78
CA ASP A 163 -14.02 8.08 -8.86
C ASP A 163 -12.86 7.36 -9.56
N THR A 164 -11.77 8.10 -9.81
CA THR A 164 -10.57 7.56 -10.45
C THR A 164 -9.88 6.53 -9.57
N LEU A 165 -9.70 6.84 -8.29
CA LEU A 165 -8.96 6.03 -7.33
C LEU A 165 -9.73 4.78 -6.90
N SER A 166 -11.05 4.91 -6.65
CA SER A 166 -11.87 3.84 -6.08
C SER A 166 -11.89 2.59 -6.96
N ARG A 167 -12.04 2.78 -8.28
CA ARG A 167 -12.08 1.66 -9.23
C ARG A 167 -10.76 0.87 -9.22
N THR A 168 -9.64 1.57 -9.34
CA THR A 168 -8.32 0.92 -9.38
C THR A 168 -8.01 0.20 -8.06
N ALA A 169 -8.30 0.83 -6.92
CA ALA A 169 -8.06 0.23 -5.61
C ALA A 169 -8.89 -1.06 -5.38
N LEU A 170 -10.17 -1.06 -5.79
CA LEU A 170 -11.02 -2.24 -5.71
C LEU A 170 -10.53 -3.37 -6.62
N GLU A 171 -10.15 -3.06 -7.86
CA GLU A 171 -9.57 -4.04 -8.79
C GLU A 171 -8.28 -4.68 -8.25
N HIS A 172 -7.46 -3.92 -7.52
CA HIS A 172 -6.25 -4.42 -6.87
C HIS A 172 -6.59 -5.39 -5.74
N ALA A 173 -7.53 -5.02 -4.86
CA ALA A 173 -7.97 -5.83 -3.73
C ALA A 173 -8.64 -7.14 -4.19
N ASP A 174 -9.51 -7.07 -5.20
CA ASP A 174 -10.19 -8.23 -5.78
C ASP A 174 -9.20 -9.21 -6.41
N TRP A 175 -8.24 -8.68 -7.18
CA TRP A 175 -7.19 -9.50 -7.78
C TRP A 175 -6.35 -10.21 -6.70
N ALA A 176 -5.90 -9.47 -5.68
CA ALA A 176 -5.06 -10.02 -4.62
C ALA A 176 -5.82 -11.09 -3.83
N THR A 177 -7.09 -10.85 -3.51
CA THR A 177 -7.99 -11.80 -2.85
C THR A 177 -8.17 -13.07 -3.69
N GLY A 178 -8.45 -12.92 -4.97
CA GLY A 178 -8.63 -14.05 -5.90
C GLY A 178 -7.36 -14.90 -6.02
N MET A 179 -6.19 -14.25 -6.13
CA MET A 179 -4.91 -14.95 -6.22
C MET A 179 -4.56 -15.67 -4.93
N LEU A 180 -4.70 -15.01 -3.78
CA LEU A 180 -4.44 -15.59 -2.47
C LEU A 180 -5.35 -16.80 -2.21
N THR A 181 -6.64 -16.69 -2.56
CA THR A 181 -7.60 -17.79 -2.48
C THR A 181 -7.17 -18.97 -3.34
N LYS A 182 -6.82 -18.71 -4.61
CA LYS A 182 -6.37 -19.75 -5.54
C LYS A 182 -5.12 -20.48 -5.03
N MET A 183 -4.11 -19.74 -4.56
CA MET A 183 -2.87 -20.32 -4.05
C MET A 183 -3.11 -21.14 -2.79
N THR A 184 -3.87 -20.60 -1.84
CA THR A 184 -4.16 -21.26 -0.56
C THR A 184 -4.95 -22.55 -0.76
N VAL A 185 -6.00 -22.53 -1.60
CA VAL A 185 -6.80 -23.72 -1.91
C VAL A 185 -5.98 -24.77 -2.66
N ALA A 186 -5.13 -24.36 -3.62
CA ALA A 186 -4.27 -25.29 -4.36
C ALA A 186 -3.30 -26.02 -3.44
N GLN A 187 -2.67 -25.30 -2.49
CA GLN A 187 -1.78 -25.89 -1.50
C GLN A 187 -2.51 -26.84 -0.55
N ALA A 188 -3.71 -26.46 -0.09
CA ALA A 188 -4.51 -27.29 0.80
C ALA A 188 -4.95 -28.60 0.13
N LYS A 189 -5.28 -28.57 -1.17
CA LYS A 189 -5.72 -29.75 -1.94
C LYS A 189 -4.59 -30.68 -2.37
N HIS A 190 -3.36 -30.17 -2.56
CA HIS A 190 -2.23 -30.95 -3.06
C HIS A 190 -1.03 -30.97 -2.10
N PRO A 191 -1.17 -31.56 -0.90
CA PRO A 191 -0.08 -31.67 0.08
C PRO A 191 1.12 -32.51 -0.43
N THR A 192 0.98 -33.22 -1.55
CA THR A 192 2.02 -34.04 -2.18
C THR A 192 3.22 -33.21 -2.69
N VAL A 193 3.01 -31.93 -3.04
CA VAL A 193 4.10 -31.01 -3.42
C VAL A 193 5.01 -30.70 -2.22
N ARG A 194 4.44 -30.69 -1.01
CA ARG A 194 5.18 -30.50 0.25
C ARG A 194 6.17 -31.65 0.52
N LYS A 195 5.81 -32.88 0.14
CA LYS A 195 6.70 -34.06 0.26
C LYS A 195 7.86 -34.03 -0.74
N ILE A 196 7.66 -33.47 -1.93
CA ILE A 196 8.70 -33.34 -2.96
C ILE A 196 9.67 -32.20 -2.58
N GLY A 197 9.15 -31.07 -2.10
CA GLY A 197 9.96 -29.96 -1.57
C GLY A 197 10.82 -30.37 -0.37
N GLN A 198 10.24 -31.09 0.59
CA GLN A 198 10.99 -31.64 1.75
C GLN A 198 12.09 -32.65 1.36
N ALA A 199 11.90 -33.39 0.26
CA ALA A 199 12.94 -34.28 -0.25
C ALA A 199 14.07 -33.51 -0.95
N ALA A 200 13.75 -32.44 -1.67
CA ALA A 200 14.72 -31.57 -2.32
C ALA A 200 15.56 -30.78 -1.28
N GLU A 201 14.94 -30.21 -0.25
CA GLU A 201 15.64 -29.54 0.85
C GLU A 201 16.59 -30.48 1.58
N LYS A 202 16.14 -31.71 1.91
CA LYS A 202 17.02 -32.73 2.52
C LYS A 202 18.21 -33.10 1.64
N ALA A 203 18.04 -33.13 0.32
CA ALA A 203 19.12 -33.43 -0.61
C ALA A 203 20.14 -32.27 -0.69
N VAL A 204 19.66 -31.02 -0.69
CA VAL A 204 20.53 -29.83 -0.68
C VAL A 204 21.30 -29.70 0.63
N ASP A 205 20.64 -29.93 1.77
CA ASP A 205 21.31 -29.92 3.08
C ASP A 205 22.34 -31.05 3.22
N ALA A 206 22.05 -32.23 2.68
CA ALA A 206 23.01 -33.33 2.64
C ALA A 206 24.25 -33.00 1.81
N VAL A 207 24.08 -32.34 0.65
CA VAL A 207 25.18 -31.87 -0.18
C VAL A 207 25.97 -30.77 0.55
N ARG A 208 25.29 -29.78 1.13
CA ARG A 208 25.94 -28.65 1.83
C ARG A 208 26.81 -29.11 3.02
N ASN A 209 26.33 -30.08 3.78
CA ASN A 209 27.08 -30.69 4.89
C ASN A 209 28.24 -31.59 4.41
N ALA A 210 28.20 -32.09 3.17
CA ALA A 210 29.29 -32.87 2.59
C ALA A 210 30.41 -32.00 2.00
N VAL A 211 30.10 -30.78 1.51
CA VAL A 211 31.10 -29.86 0.92
C VAL A 211 31.67 -28.86 1.94
N THR A 212 31.10 -28.78 3.14
CA THR A 212 31.62 -27.97 4.25
C THR A 212 31.73 -28.83 5.51
N PRO A 213 32.72 -29.74 5.61
CA PRO A 213 33.08 -30.31 6.89
C PRO A 213 33.75 -29.20 7.72
N GLY A 214 33.36 -29.09 8.99
CA GLY A 214 33.90 -28.09 9.92
C GLY A 214 35.42 -28.07 10.03
#